data_AF-A0A522X6E8-F1
#
_entry.id   AF-A0A522X6E8-F1
#
_cell.length_a   1.000
_cell.length_b   1.000
_cell.length_c   1.000
_cell.angle_alpha   90.00
_cell.angle_beta   90.00
_cell.angle_gamma   90.00
#
_symmetry.space_group_name_H-M   'P 1'
#
loop_
_entity.id
_entity.type
_entity.pdbx_description
1 polymer ?
#
loop_
_entity_poly.entity_id
_entity_poly.type
_entity_poly.pdbx_seq_one_letter_code
_entity_poly.pdbx_strand_id
1 'polypeptide(L)'
;ALPICDAAELSRLGIGVAAINANDAVQYPEDSFDAMKVFARRHGIVFPYLYDESQAVARAYDAVCTPDFFGFDAGLGLQYRGRLDSSGRLPAAPDVRRDLVEAMRRVAETGHGPQDQIASMGCSIKWRHAWD
;
A
#
# COMPACT_ATOMS: atom_id res chain seq x y z
N ALA A 1 -3.23 -3.98 4.89
CA ALA A 1 -2.73 -2.62 5.19
C ALA A 1 -1.26 -2.71 5.60
N LEU A 2 -0.49 -1.63 5.42
CA LEU A 2 0.90 -1.56 5.89
C LEU A 2 0.95 -1.66 7.43
N PRO A 3 1.80 -2.52 8.02
CA PRO A 3 2.01 -2.55 9.47
C PRO A 3 2.52 -1.21 10.01
N ILE A 4 2.09 -0.82 11.22
CA ILE A 4 2.48 0.47 11.83
C ILE A 4 3.99 0.52 12.14
N CYS A 5 4.61 -0.61 12.49
CA CYS A 5 6.06 -0.70 12.66
C CYS A 5 6.81 -0.37 11.37
N ASP A 6 6.35 -0.89 10.23
CA ASP A 6 6.92 -0.60 8.91
C ASP A 6 6.75 0.87 8.55
N ALA A 7 5.55 1.43 8.75
CA ALA A 7 5.31 2.86 8.52
C ALA A 7 6.21 3.75 9.38
N ALA A 8 6.42 3.39 10.65
CA ALA A 8 7.29 4.13 11.55
C ALA A 8 8.77 4.01 11.17
N GLU A 9 9.19 2.89 10.58
CA GLU A 9 10.55 2.72 10.05
C GLU A 9 10.77 3.55 8.79
N LEU A 10 9.83 3.48 7.84
CA LEU A 10 9.85 4.31 6.62
C LEU A 10 9.90 5.81 6.98
N SER A 11 9.11 6.24 7.97
CA SER A 11 9.14 7.63 8.44
C SER A 11 10.52 8.04 8.99
N ARG A 12 11.23 7.16 9.71
CA ARG A 12 12.59 7.42 10.19
C ARG A 12 13.61 7.52 9.05
N LEU A 13 13.33 6.90 7.91
CA LEU A 13 14.11 7.02 6.68
C LEU A 13 13.75 8.28 5.87
N GLY A 14 12.85 9.15 6.37
CA GLY A 14 12.40 10.35 5.67
C GLY A 14 11.34 10.08 4.60
N ILE A 15 10.73 8.89 4.60
CA ILE A 15 9.79 8.45 3.58
C ILE A 15 8.36 8.68 4.06
N GLY A 16 7.61 9.46 3.29
CA GLY A 16 6.17 9.64 3.49
C GLY A 16 5.39 8.39 3.07
N VAL A 17 4.31 8.10 3.81
CA VAL A 17 3.40 6.98 3.50
C VAL A 17 1.99 7.54 3.36
N ALA A 18 1.25 7.04 2.37
CA ALA A 18 -0.19 7.20 2.29
C ALA A 18 -0.82 5.87 1.86
N ALA A 19 -2.00 5.56 2.39
CA ALA A 19 -2.83 4.45 1.93
C ALA A 19 -4.05 5.01 1.20
N ILE A 20 -4.50 4.31 0.17
CA ILE A 20 -5.67 4.69 -0.63
C ILE A 20 -6.61 3.48 -0.67
N ASN A 21 -7.88 3.68 -0.32
CA ASN A 21 -8.95 2.71 -0.56
C ASN A 21 -9.75 3.15 -1.79
N ALA A 22 -9.81 2.30 -2.80
CA ALA A 22 -10.57 2.52 -4.03
C ALA A 22 -11.66 1.45 -4.26
N ASN A 23 -11.95 0.62 -3.25
CA ASN A 23 -13.01 -0.38 -3.36
C ASN A 23 -14.38 0.31 -3.39
N ASP A 24 -15.29 -0.26 -4.18
CA ASP A 24 -16.67 0.21 -4.27
C ASP A 24 -17.43 -0.03 -2.96
N ALA A 25 -17.64 1.04 -2.20
CA ALA A 25 -18.35 1.03 -0.94
C ALA A 25 -19.85 0.69 -1.05
N VAL A 26 -20.46 0.78 -2.25
CA VAL A 26 -21.86 0.38 -2.44
C VAL A 26 -21.99 -1.14 -2.37
N GLN A 27 -21.10 -1.84 -3.07
CA GLN A 27 -21.05 -3.30 -3.06
C GLN A 27 -20.36 -3.86 -1.80
N TYR A 28 -19.43 -3.10 -1.21
CA TYR A 28 -18.64 -3.48 -0.04
C TYR A 28 -18.69 -2.40 1.04
N PRO A 29 -19.78 -2.32 1.85
CA PRO A 29 -19.96 -1.27 2.86
C PRO A 29 -18.85 -1.19 3.91
N GLU A 30 -18.11 -2.27 4.16
CA GLU A 30 -16.93 -2.32 5.02
C GLU A 30 -15.76 -1.46 4.51
N ASP A 31 -15.75 -1.12 3.22
CA ASP A 31 -14.77 -0.24 2.58
C ASP A 31 -15.25 1.22 2.48
N SER A 32 -16.43 1.53 3.01
CA SER A 32 -16.94 2.90 3.07
C SER A 32 -16.02 3.84 3.86
N PHE A 33 -16.09 5.14 3.55
CA PHE A 33 -15.28 6.16 4.23
C PHE A 33 -15.49 6.17 5.75
N ASP A 34 -16.71 5.92 6.24
CA ASP A 34 -16.96 5.85 7.68
C ASP A 34 -16.39 4.57 8.32
N ALA A 35 -16.48 3.42 7.64
CA ALA A 35 -15.81 2.19 8.07
C ALA A 35 -14.28 2.36 8.08
N MET A 36 -13.70 3.06 7.10
CA MET A 36 -12.27 3.40 7.06
C MET A 36 -11.84 4.23 8.27
N LYS A 37 -12.63 5.23 8.70
CA LYS A 37 -12.32 6.01 9.91
C LYS A 37 -12.30 5.14 11.16
N VAL A 38 -13.25 4.20 11.28
CA VAL A 38 -13.30 3.24 12.39
C VAL A 38 -12.06 2.33 12.35
N PHE A 39 -11.74 1.79 11.17
CA PHE A 39 -10.57 0.95 10.94
C PHE A 39 -9.27 1.69 11.31
N ALA A 40 -9.10 2.92 10.84
CA ALA A 40 -7.92 3.74 11.12
C ALA A 40 -7.71 3.97 12.62
N ARG A 41 -8.78 4.29 13.36
CA ARG A 41 -8.72 4.43 14.82
C ARG A 41 -8.38 3.12 15.50
N ARG A 42 -9.03 2.02 15.11
CA ARG A 42 -8.83 0.69 15.71
C ARG A 42 -7.39 0.18 15.53
N HIS A 43 -6.79 0.44 14.37
CA HIS A 43 -5.46 -0.06 14.02
C HIS A 43 -4.35 0.97 14.23
N GLY A 44 -4.67 2.14 14.78
CA GLY A 44 -3.69 3.19 15.05
C GLY A 44 -2.97 3.66 13.79
N ILE A 45 -3.69 3.84 12.68
CA ILE A 45 -3.10 4.35 11.44
C ILE A 45 -2.64 5.79 11.67
N VAL A 46 -1.33 6.01 11.52
CA VAL A 46 -0.65 7.30 11.76
C VAL A 46 -0.30 8.06 10.48
N PHE A 47 -0.65 7.51 9.32
CA PHE A 47 -0.42 8.11 8.01
C PHE A 47 -1.75 8.39 7.30
N PRO A 48 -1.80 9.29 6.31
CA PRO A 48 -3.01 9.53 5.54
C PRO A 48 -3.64 8.23 5.00
N TYR A 49 -4.92 8.01 5.31
CA TYR A 49 -5.74 6.94 4.74
C TYR A 49 -6.87 7.57 3.93
N LEU A 50 -6.66 7.63 2.62
CA LEU A 50 -7.45 8.37 1.65
C LEU A 50 -8.49 7.46 1.00
N TYR A 51 -9.62 8.03 0.62
CA TYR A 51 -10.68 7.34 -0.11
C TYR A 51 -10.73 7.86 -1.54
N ASP A 52 -10.51 6.98 -2.50
CA ASP A 52 -10.64 7.24 -3.94
C ASP A 52 -11.98 6.73 -4.42
N GLU A 53 -13.03 7.51 -4.17
CA GLU A 53 -14.41 7.15 -4.53
C GLU A 53 -14.59 6.93 -6.04
N SER A 54 -13.89 7.72 -6.86
CA SER A 54 -13.97 7.66 -8.32
C SER A 54 -13.20 6.48 -8.93
N GLN A 55 -12.30 5.87 -8.15
CA GLN A 55 -11.33 4.87 -8.60
C GLN A 55 -10.34 5.39 -9.65
N ALA A 56 -10.28 6.70 -9.89
CA ALA A 56 -9.43 7.30 -10.92
C ALA A 56 -7.95 7.23 -10.54
N VAL A 57 -7.61 7.35 -9.25
CA VAL A 57 -6.23 7.23 -8.77
C VAL A 57 -5.77 5.78 -8.88
N ALA A 58 -6.60 4.83 -8.46
CA ALA A 58 -6.28 3.41 -8.60
C ALA A 58 -6.05 3.01 -10.07
N ARG A 59 -6.86 3.54 -11.01
CA ARG A 59 -6.65 3.33 -12.46
C ARG A 59 -5.36 4.00 -12.95
N ALA A 60 -5.08 5.23 -12.54
CA ALA A 60 -3.88 5.95 -12.98
C ALA A 60 -2.58 5.29 -12.49
N TYR A 61 -2.63 4.59 -11.36
CA TYR A 61 -1.50 3.83 -10.81
C TYR A 61 -1.44 2.38 -11.34
N ASP A 62 -2.37 1.98 -12.21
CA ASP A 62 -2.58 0.58 -12.62
C ASP A 62 -2.66 -0.38 -11.43
N ALA A 63 -3.25 0.06 -10.32
CA ALA A 63 -3.38 -0.77 -9.12
C ALA A 63 -4.31 -1.96 -9.40
N VAL A 64 -3.93 -3.17 -8.97
CA VAL A 64 -4.65 -4.39 -9.34
C VAL A 64 -5.26 -5.10 -8.14
N CYS A 65 -4.56 -5.11 -7.00
CA CYS A 65 -4.97 -5.84 -5.82
C CYS A 65 -4.88 -5.03 -4.53
N THR A 66 -5.40 -5.60 -3.45
CA THR A 66 -5.26 -5.07 -2.10
C THR A 66 -4.60 -6.11 -1.19
N PRO A 67 -3.44 -5.81 -0.58
CA PRO A 67 -2.63 -4.61 -0.80
C PRO A 67 -1.87 -4.63 -2.15
N ASP A 68 -1.52 -3.44 -2.65
CA ASP A 68 -0.59 -3.21 -3.77
C ASP A 68 0.29 -2.01 -3.39
N PHE A 69 1.61 -2.15 -3.47
CA PHE A 69 2.55 -1.17 -2.93
C PHE A 69 3.36 -0.51 -4.03
N PHE A 70 3.50 0.81 -3.93
CA PHE A 70 4.24 1.66 -4.87
C PHE A 70 5.19 2.53 -4.06
N GLY A 71 6.48 2.43 -4.39
CA GLY A 71 7.57 3.15 -3.73
C GLY A 71 8.28 4.06 -4.72
N PHE A 72 8.45 5.31 -4.34
CA PHE A 72 8.99 6.36 -5.21
C PHE A 72 10.28 6.95 -4.65
N ASP A 73 11.16 7.41 -5.54
CA ASP A 73 12.30 8.25 -5.16
C ASP A 73 11.89 9.72 -4.90
N ALA A 74 12.88 10.56 -4.55
CA ALA A 74 12.66 11.99 -4.30
C ALA A 74 12.21 12.78 -5.55
N GLY A 75 12.45 12.25 -6.75
CA GLY A 75 11.96 12.79 -8.02
C GLY A 75 10.58 12.27 -8.42
N LEU A 76 9.93 11.48 -7.54
CA LEU A 76 8.66 10.79 -7.81
C LEU A 76 8.76 9.73 -8.94
N GLY A 77 9.97 9.24 -9.23
CA GLY A 77 10.17 8.09 -10.09
C GLY A 77 9.79 6.80 -9.36
N LEU A 78 9.04 5.90 -10.00
CA LEU A 78 8.69 4.60 -9.43
C LEU A 78 9.93 3.72 -9.32
N GLN A 79 10.29 3.35 -8.10
CA GLN A 79 11.46 2.51 -7.79
C GLN A 79 11.08 1.15 -7.21
N TYR A 80 9.90 1.03 -6.61
CA TYR A 80 9.41 -0.24 -6.07
C TYR A 80 7.94 -0.46 -6.40
N ARG A 81 7.60 -1.64 -6.87
CA ARG A 81 6.25 -2.15 -7.04
C ARG A 81 6.25 -3.65 -6.76
N GLY A 82 5.75 -4.03 -5.59
CA GLY A 82 5.87 -5.41 -5.15
C GLY A 82 5.11 -5.73 -3.88
N ARG A 83 5.37 -6.91 -3.33
CA ARG A 83 4.78 -7.41 -2.08
C ARG A 83 5.26 -6.62 -0.86
N LEU A 84 4.58 -6.81 0.27
CA LEU A 84 5.03 -6.28 1.55
C LEU A 84 6.30 -6.98 2.03
N ASP A 85 6.23 -8.31 2.08
CA ASP A 85 7.20 -9.19 2.72
C ASP A 85 7.13 -10.61 2.11
N SER A 86 8.01 -11.50 2.57
CA SER A 86 8.10 -12.87 2.07
C SER A 86 7.06 -13.87 2.59
N SER A 87 6.10 -13.45 3.41
CA SER A 87 5.09 -14.35 4.01
C SER A 87 3.98 -14.78 3.03
N GLY A 88 3.78 -14.01 1.96
CA GLY A 88 2.75 -14.28 0.96
C GLY A 88 1.34 -14.21 1.56
N ARG A 89 0.63 -15.35 1.60
CA ARG A 89 -0.72 -15.45 2.20
C ARG A 89 -0.71 -15.93 3.65
N LEU A 90 0.45 -16.30 4.17
CA LEU A 90 0.60 -16.80 5.53
C LEU A 90 0.88 -15.64 6.48
N PRO A 91 0.59 -15.79 7.78
CA PRO A 91 1.06 -14.85 8.78
C PRO A 91 2.59 -14.73 8.72
N ALA A 92 3.09 -13.50 8.87
CA ALA A 92 4.51 -13.24 8.81
C ALA A 92 5.24 -13.80 10.04
N ALA A 93 6.32 -14.55 9.82
CA ALA A 93 7.21 -15.00 10.90
C ALA A 93 8.03 -13.82 11.45
N PRO A 94 8.58 -13.91 12.68
CA PRO A 94 9.39 -12.83 13.25
C PRO A 94 10.60 -12.42 12.41
N ASP A 95 11.17 -13.35 11.65
CA ASP A 95 12.34 -13.19 10.77
C ASP A 95 11.95 -13.03 9.28
N VAL A 96 10.68 -12.75 9.00
CA VAL A 96 10.19 -12.51 7.63
C VAL A 96 11.02 -11.44 6.94
N ARG A 97 11.36 -11.67 5.67
CA ARG A 97 12.00 -10.65 4.87
C ARG A 97 11.00 -9.56 4.53
N ARG A 98 11.30 -8.29 4.86
CA ARG A 98 10.40 -7.14 4.67
C ARG A 98 10.75 -6.41 3.37
N ASP A 99 10.40 -7.03 2.24
CA ASP A 99 10.80 -6.57 0.90
C ASP A 99 10.52 -5.07 0.66
N LEU A 100 9.35 -4.57 1.07
CA LEU A 100 9.00 -3.14 0.92
C LEU A 100 9.96 -2.23 1.70
N VAL A 101 10.22 -2.56 2.96
CA VAL A 101 11.04 -1.72 3.85
C VAL A 101 12.51 -1.75 3.40
N GLU A 102 13.02 -2.92 3.02
CA GLU A 102 14.36 -3.08 2.46
C GLU A 102 14.53 -2.30 1.15
N ALA A 103 13.55 -2.39 0.25
CA ALA A 103 13.57 -1.65 -1.01
C ALA A 103 13.56 -0.14 -0.78
N MET A 104 12.68 0.35 0.09
CA MET A 104 12.55 1.78 0.37
C MET A 104 13.76 2.34 1.12
N ARG A 105 14.40 1.55 1.98
CA ARG A 105 15.71 1.91 2.57
C ARG A 105 16.76 2.12 1.49
N ARG A 106 16.88 1.19 0.54
CA ARG A 106 17.81 1.33 -0.59
C ARG A 106 17.49 2.56 -1.44
N VAL A 107 16.21 2.86 -1.68
CA VAL A 107 15.78 4.06 -2.40
C VAL A 107 16.18 5.33 -1.64
N ALA A 108 15.98 5.38 -0.32
CA ALA A 108 16.40 6.54 0.48
C ALA A 108 17.92 6.76 0.47
N GLU A 109 18.70 5.68 0.45
CA GLU A 109 20.17 5.74 0.45
C GLU A 109 20.77 6.05 -0.94
N THR A 110 20.14 5.57 -2.01
CA THR A 110 20.76 5.53 -3.35
C THR A 110 19.92 6.15 -4.47
N GLY A 111 18.65 6.45 -4.21
CA GLY A 111 17.67 6.84 -5.23
C GLY A 111 17.17 5.69 -6.12
N HIS A 112 17.68 4.46 -5.95
CA HIS A 112 17.39 3.35 -6.85
C HIS A 112 16.80 2.15 -6.10
N GLY A 113 15.70 1.60 -6.62
CA GLY A 113 15.09 0.38 -6.11
C GLY A 113 15.88 -0.90 -6.45
N PRO A 114 15.47 -2.04 -5.89
CA PRO A 114 15.98 -3.35 -6.31
C PRO A 114 15.55 -3.69 -7.75
N GLN A 115 16.40 -4.42 -8.48
CA GLN A 115 16.07 -4.90 -9.83
C GLN A 115 15.03 -6.01 -9.80
N ASP A 116 15.21 -6.98 -8.89
CA ASP A 116 14.27 -8.08 -8.70
C ASP A 116 13.19 -7.67 -7.71
N GLN A 117 11.94 -7.72 -8.16
CA GLN A 117 10.77 -7.36 -7.36
C GLN A 117 9.69 -8.43 -7.54
N ILE A 118 9.13 -8.89 -6.42
CA ILE A 118 8.07 -9.90 -6.43
C ILE A 118 6.75 -9.16 -6.30
N ALA A 119 5.84 -9.40 -7.24
CA ALA A 119 4.53 -8.75 -7.27
C ALA A 119 3.73 -8.95 -5.98
N SER A 120 2.94 -7.94 -5.62
CA SER A 120 1.93 -8.07 -4.57
C SER A 120 0.91 -9.15 -4.93
N MET A 121 0.32 -9.76 -3.91
CA MET A 121 -0.77 -10.71 -4.05
C MET A 121 -1.87 -10.38 -3.05
N GLY A 122 -3.09 -10.28 -3.54
CA GLY A 122 -4.23 -9.91 -2.71
C GLY A 122 -5.56 -10.09 -3.43
N CYS A 123 -6.63 -9.67 -2.77
CA CYS A 123 -7.94 -9.56 -3.40
C CYS A 123 -7.89 -8.52 -4.53
N SER A 124 -8.60 -8.75 -5.63
CA SER A 124 -8.78 -7.71 -6.65
C SER A 124 -9.44 -6.47 -6.05
N ILE A 125 -9.08 -5.30 -6.57
CA ILE A 125 -9.82 -4.05 -6.32
C ILE A 125 -11.28 -4.25 -6.71
N LYS A 126 -12.19 -3.73 -5.89
CA LYS A 126 -13.64 -3.83 -6.11
C LYS A 126 -14.09 -2.69 -7.03
N TRP A 127 -13.92 -2.89 -8.34
CA TRP A 127 -14.26 -1.89 -9.35
C TRP A 127 -15.76 -1.66 -9.44
N ARG A 128 -16.17 -0.39 -9.56
CA ARG A 128 -17.52 0.00 -9.98
C ARG A 128 -17.77 -0.45 -11.42
N HIS A 129 -19.02 -0.72 -11.75
CA HIS A 129 -19.38 -1.04 -13.12
C HIS A 129 -19.25 0.21 -14.00
N ALA A 130 -18.98 0.01 -15.29
CA ALA A 130 -18.76 1.11 -16.24
C ALA A 130 -20.00 2.01 -16.48
N TRP A 131 -21.12 1.72 -15.83
CA TRP A 131 -22.40 2.41 -15.96
C TRP A 131 -22.86 3.06 -14.64
N ASP A 132 -22.04 2.96 -13.59
CA ASP A 132 -22.22 3.65 -12.29
C ASP A 132 -21.57 5.04 -12.34
#